data_AF-A0A7C5J018-F1
#
_entry.id   AF-A0A7C5J018-F1
#
_cell.length_a   1.000
_cell.length_b   1.000
_cell.length_c   1.000
_cell.angle_alpha   90.00
_cell.angle_beta   90.00
_cell.angle_gamma   90.00
#
_symmetry.space_group_name_H-M   'P 1'
#
loop_
_entity.id
_entity.type
_entity.pdbx_description
1 polymer ?
#
loop_
_entity_poly.entity_id
_entity_poly.type
_entity_poly.pdbx_seq_one_letter_code
_entity_poly.pdbx_strand_id
1 'polypeptide(L)' 'TRVVRQEGEQARVAIRNIRRDANSDLKELVKEKLITEDDERRGQEVIQKLTDQHIKEIDEMLEAKEKDLMAV' A
#
# COMPACT_ATOMS: atom_id res chain seq x y z
N THR A 1 -2.37 -9.27 -21.83
CA THR A 1 -2.13 -8.10 -20.96
C THR A 1 -3.33 -7.66 -20.14
N ARG A 2 -4.60 -7.80 -20.60
CA ARG A 2 -5.80 -7.35 -19.86
C ARG A 2 -5.93 -7.91 -18.42
N VAL A 3 -5.63 -9.19 -18.20
CA VAL A 3 -5.68 -9.81 -16.85
C VAL A 3 -4.62 -9.22 -15.92
N VAL A 4 -3.37 -9.07 -16.41
CA VAL A 4 -2.25 -8.50 -15.63
C VAL A 4 -2.56 -7.08 -15.14
N ARG A 5 -3.16 -6.25 -16.00
CA ARG A 5 -3.59 -4.89 -15.62
C ARG A 5 -4.67 -4.89 -14.54
N GLN A 6 -5.60 -5.82 -14.62
CA GLN A 6 -6.68 -5.95 -13.65
C GLN A 6 -6.14 -6.39 -12.28
N GLU A 7 -5.26 -7.38 -12.24
CA GLU A 7 -4.57 -7.82 -11.02
C GLU A 7 -3.77 -6.68 -10.39
N GLY A 8 -3.05 -5.90 -11.22
CA GLY A 8 -2.30 -4.73 -10.76
C GLY A 8 -3.17 -3.68 -10.08
N GLU A 9 -4.35 -3.38 -10.66
CA GLU A 9 -5.28 -2.44 -10.04
C GLU A 9 -5.89 -2.98 -8.75
N GLN A 10 -6.25 -4.27 -8.71
CA GLN A 10 -6.73 -4.90 -7.49
C GLN A 10 -5.69 -4.87 -6.37
N ALA A 11 -4.42 -5.11 -6.69
CA ALA A 11 -3.32 -5.03 -5.72
C ALA A 11 -3.15 -3.61 -5.17
N ARG A 12 -3.21 -2.57 -6.04
CA ARG A 12 -3.18 -1.17 -5.60
C ARG A 12 -4.37 -0.80 -4.72
N VAL A 13 -5.58 -1.28 -5.06
CA VAL A 13 -6.77 -1.07 -4.23
C VAL A 13 -6.62 -1.74 -2.86
N ALA A 14 -6.12 -2.98 -2.81
CA ALA A 14 -5.88 -3.70 -1.57
C ALA A 14 -4.91 -2.95 -0.65
N ILE A 15 -3.78 -2.45 -1.18
CA ILE A 15 -2.81 -1.66 -0.41
C ILE A 15 -3.46 -0.40 0.15
N ARG A 16 -4.27 0.32 -0.65
CA ARG A 16 -4.95 1.54 -0.18
C ARG A 16 -5.95 1.25 0.94
N ASN A 17 -6.63 0.10 0.90
CA ASN A 17 -7.53 -0.33 1.96
C ASN A 17 -6.76 -0.65 3.24
N ILE A 18 -5.68 -1.43 3.16
CA ILE A 18 -4.82 -1.75 4.32
C ILE A 18 -4.26 -0.48 4.95
N ARG A 19 -3.80 0.49 4.14
CA ARG A 19 -3.34 1.79 4.64
C ARG A 19 -4.44 2.53 5.40
N ARG A 20 -5.68 2.51 4.90
CA ARG A 20 -6.82 3.16 5.54
C ARG A 20 -7.13 2.52 6.89
N ASP A 21 -7.13 1.19 6.95
CA ASP A 21 -7.40 0.43 8.17
C ASP A 21 -6.30 0.69 9.21
N ALA A 22 -5.02 0.58 8.83
CA ALA A 22 -3.90 0.85 9.71
C ALA A 22 -3.91 2.30 10.26
N ASN A 23 -4.29 3.29 9.44
CA ASN A 23 -4.45 4.67 9.89
C ASN A 23 -5.67 4.85 10.82
N SER A 24 -6.70 4.03 10.67
CA SER A 24 -7.85 4.01 11.59
C SER A 24 -7.43 3.44 12.95
N ASP A 25 -6.68 2.35 12.95
CA ASP A 25 -6.16 1.70 14.16
C ASP A 25 -5.26 2.66 14.94
N LEU A 26 -4.35 3.39 14.28
CA LEU A 26 -3.54 4.42 14.92
C LEU A 26 -4.38 5.49 15.64
N LYS A 27 -5.47 5.94 15.02
CA LYS A 27 -6.39 6.91 15.63
C LYS A 27 -7.12 6.33 16.84
N GLU A 28 -7.46 5.05 16.80
CA GLU A 28 -8.08 4.35 17.93
C GLU A 28 -7.11 4.22 19.09
N LEU A 29 -5.86 3.81 18.82
CA LEU A 29 -4.80 3.71 19.84
C LEU A 29 -4.52 5.06 20.55
N VAL A 30 -4.58 6.18 19.82
CA VAL A 30 -4.48 7.52 20.43
C VAL A 30 -5.67 7.81 21.35
N LYS A 31 -6.89 7.49 20.91
CA LYS A 31 -8.11 7.68 21.73
C LYS A 31 -8.08 6.85 23.01
N GLU A 32 -7.56 5.62 22.93
CA GLU A 32 -7.36 4.72 24.06
C GLU A 32 -6.17 5.14 24.95
N LYS A 33 -5.42 6.18 24.56
CA LYS A 33 -4.22 6.68 25.23
C LYS A 33 -3.11 5.63 25.35
N LEU A 34 -3.08 4.66 24.43
CA LEU A 34 -2.03 3.65 24.33
C LEU A 34 -0.78 4.20 23.62
N ILE A 35 -0.95 5.18 22.74
CA ILE A 35 0.13 5.89 22.05
C ILE A 35 -0.09 7.41 22.11
N THR A 36 0.97 8.19 21.88
CA THR A 36 0.88 9.65 21.81
C THR A 36 0.53 10.15 20.40
N GLU A 37 0.12 11.41 20.27
CA GLU A 37 -0.09 12.04 18.94
C GLU A 37 1.21 12.09 18.11
N ASP A 38 2.37 12.19 18.75
CA ASP A 38 3.65 12.17 18.04
C ASP A 38 3.97 10.77 17.51
N ASP A 39 3.61 9.72 18.25
CA ASP A 39 3.71 8.34 17.79
C ASP A 39 2.73 8.05 16.65
N GLU A 40 1.52 8.61 16.69
CA GLU A 40 0.55 8.52 15.59
C GLU A 40 1.13 9.11 14.30
N ARG A 41 1.71 10.32 14.36
CA ARG A 41 2.34 10.96 13.19
C ARG A 41 3.49 10.13 12.64
N ARG A 42 4.36 9.61 13.52
CA ARG A 42 5.45 8.70 13.10
C ARG A 42 4.93 7.42 12.48
N GLY A 43 3.89 6.82 13.06
CA GLY A 43 3.24 5.63 12.52
C GLY A 43 2.67 5.87 11.13
N GLN A 44 1.99 7.00 10.91
CA GLN A 44 1.46 7.40 9.60
C GLN A 44 2.58 7.59 8.56
N GLU A 45 3.71 8.19 8.94
CA GLU A 45 4.88 8.33 8.04
C GLU A 45 5.45 6.96 7.63
N VAL A 46 5.57 6.02 8.56
CA VAL A 46 6.05 4.66 8.28
C VAL A 46 5.06 3.91 7.38
N ILE A 47 3.77 3.97 7.70
CA ILE A 47 2.70 3.38 6.88
C ILE A 47 2.75 3.94 5.46
N GLN A 48 2.94 5.25 5.31
CA GLN A 48 3.01 5.90 4.00
C GLN A 48 4.23 5.41 3.21
N LYS A 49 5.43 5.35 3.83
CA LYS A 49 6.64 4.80 3.19
C LYS A 49 6.46 3.35 2.73
N LEU A 50 5.85 2.50 3.56
CA LEU A 50 5.58 1.10 3.21
C LEU A 50 4.57 0.99 2.06
N THR A 51 3.52 1.82 2.09
CA THR A 51 2.52 1.89 1.02
C THR A 51 3.20 2.25 -0.31
N ASP A 52 4.02 3.29 -0.33
CA ASP A 52 4.69 3.77 -1.53
C ASP A 52 5.69 2.74 -2.07
N GLN A 53 6.43 2.07 -1.18
CA GLN A 53 7.35 1.01 -1.53
C GLN A 53 6.63 -0.15 -2.23
N HIS A 54 5.54 -0.66 -1.66
CA HIS A 54 4.81 -1.79 -2.25
C HIS A 54 4.06 -1.41 -3.54
N ILE A 55 3.58 -0.18 -3.67
CA ILE A 55 3.03 0.30 -4.94
C ILE A 55 4.11 0.27 -6.03
N LYS A 56 5.33 0.76 -5.73
CA LYS A 56 6.45 0.73 -6.68
C LYS A 56 6.82 -0.70 -7.09
N GLU A 57 6.89 -1.62 -6.13
CA GLU A 57 7.16 -3.04 -6.39
C GLU A 57 6.10 -3.67 -7.30
N ILE A 58 4.81 -3.37 -7.09
CA ILE A 58 3.74 -3.83 -7.97
C ILE A 58 3.90 -3.28 -9.38
N ASP A 59 4.18 -1.98 -9.53
CA ASP A 59 4.32 -1.35 -10.83
C ASP A 59 5.53 -1.93 -11.61
N GLU A 60 6.65 -2.17 -10.93
CA GLU A 60 7.83 -2.84 -11.53
C GLU A 60 7.53 -4.28 -11.96
N MET A 61 6.83 -5.06 -11.13
CA MET A 61 6.42 -6.43 -11.46
C MET A 61 5.44 -6.47 -12.64
N LEU A 62 4.49 -5.52 -12.69
CA LEU A 62 3.54 -5.41 -13.79
C LEU A 62 4.24 -5.08 -15.10
N GLU A 63 5.17 -4.12 -15.09
CA GLU A 63 5.93 -3.73 -16.28
C GLU A 63 6.77 -4.90 -16.82
N ALA A 64 7.50 -5.58 -15.93
CA ALA A 64 8.27 -6.77 -16.29
C ALA A 64 7.36 -7.84 -16.91
N LYS A 65 6.20 -8.11 -16.29
CA LYS A 65 5.28 -9.13 -16.79
C LYS A 65 4.60 -8.74 -18.10
N GLU A 66 4.29 -7.46 -18.30
CA GLU A 66 3.76 -6.97 -19.58
C GLU A 66 4.79 -7.12 -20.71
N LYS A 67 6.05 -6.80 -20.44
CA LYS A 67 7.15 -6.95 -21.41
C LYS A 67 7.37 -8.41 -21.80
N ASP A 68 7.40 -9.32 -20.82
CA ASP A 68 7.53 -10.76 -21.07
C ASP A 68 6.39 -11.30 -21.94
N LEU A 69 5.16 -10.82 -21.71
CA LEU A 69 3.98 -11.22 -22.50
C LEU A 69 3.97 -10.64 -23.92
N MET A 70 4.67 -9.52 -24.17
CA MET A 70 4.79 -8.92 -25.50
C MET A 70 5.98 -9.46 -26.31
N ALA A 71 6.96 -10.07 -25.65
CA ALA A 71 8.15 -10.64 -26.28
C ALA A 71 7.95 -12.08 -26.82
N VAL A 72 6.75 -12.65 -26.65
CA VAL A 72 6.33 -13.97 -27.16
C VAL A 72 5.54 -13.83 -28.46
#